data_AF-A0A644YA84-F1
#
_entry.id   AF-A0A644YA84-F1
#
_cell.length_a   1.000
_cell.length_b   1.000
_cell.length_c   1.000
_cell.angle_alpha   90.00
_cell.angle_beta   90.00
_cell.angle_gamma   90.00
#
_symmetry.space_group_name_H-M   'P 1'
#
loop_
_entity.id
_entity.type
_entity.pdbx_description
1 polymer ?
#
loop_
_entity_poly.entity_id
_entity_poly.type
_entity_poly.pdbx_seq_one_letter_code
_entity_poly.pdbx_strand_id
1 'polypeptide(L)'
;MLHMSIAIGNVVSLLDPEKVYLNGELFRSLPDCVTAIQTELNRKSGQYVPVSLSTLGKNGALLGGIALALQHFFQVPQLQLHFDD
;
A
#
# COMPACT_ATOMS: atom_id res chain seq x y z
N MET A 1 -10.16 -4.91 13.76
CA MET A 1 -10.63 -5.20 12.38
C MET A 1 -11.57 -4.13 11.86
N LEU A 2 -12.78 -3.98 12.42
CA LEU A 2 -13.77 -2.99 11.94
C LEU A 2 -13.22 -1.56 11.82
N HIS A 3 -12.49 -1.07 12.82
CA HIS A 3 -11.90 0.28 12.79
C HIS A 3 -10.90 0.47 11.64
N MET A 4 -10.13 -0.56 11.31
CA MET A 4 -9.10 -0.50 10.27
C MET A 4 -9.74 -0.45 8.88
N SER A 5 -10.79 -1.24 8.66
CA SER A 5 -11.57 -1.20 7.42
C SER A 5 -12.27 0.16 7.23
N ILE A 6 -12.79 0.77 8.30
CA ILE A 6 -13.39 2.12 8.23
C ILE A 6 -12.31 3.17 7.89
N ALA A 7 -11.17 3.13 8.57
CA ALA A 7 -10.08 4.08 8.32
C ALA A 7 -9.57 3.99 6.87
N ILE A 8 -9.32 2.78 6.38
CA ILE A 8 -8.89 2.56 4.99
C ILE A 8 -9.99 2.94 4.01
N GLY A 9 -11.25 2.62 4.31
CA GLY A 9 -12.40 3.04 3.51
C GLY A 9 -12.48 4.56 3.34
N ASN A 10 -12.25 5.32 4.40
CA ASN A 10 -12.22 6.78 4.32
C ASN A 10 -11.07 7.28 3.43
N VAL A 11 -9.89 6.67 3.52
CA VAL A 11 -8.73 7.01 2.66
C VAL A 11 -9.04 6.71 1.19
N VAL A 12 -9.63 5.54 0.92
CA VAL A 12 -10.04 5.13 -0.44
C VAL A 12 -11.08 6.10 -1.01
N SER A 13 -12.13 6.41 -0.24
CA SER A 13 -13.17 7.35 -0.68
C SER A 13 -12.65 8.78 -0.91
N LEU A 14 -11.61 9.20 -0.17
CA LEU A 14 -11.06 10.55 -0.28
C LEU A 14 -10.08 10.69 -1.44
N LEU A 15 -9.22 9.69 -1.67
CA LEU A 15 -8.11 9.77 -2.62
C LEU A 15 -8.41 9.10 -3.97
N ASP A 16 -9.47 8.30 -4.05
CA ASP A 16 -9.82 7.48 -5.22
C ASP A 16 -8.61 6.74 -5.86
N PRO A 17 -7.86 5.95 -5.07
CA PRO A 17 -6.65 5.33 -5.58
C PRO A 17 -6.96 4.13 -6.48
N GLU A 18 -6.10 3.89 -7.47
CA GLU A 18 -6.18 2.69 -8.31
C GLU A 18 -5.87 1.40 -7.54
N LYS A 19 -5.05 1.48 -6.48
CA LYS A 19 -4.64 0.34 -5.65
C LYS A 19 -4.15 0.78 -4.27
N VAL A 20 -4.35 -0.06 -3.26
CA VAL A 20 -3.84 0.13 -1.90
C VAL A 20 -2.82 -0.96 -1.56
N TYR A 21 -1.61 -0.55 -1.16
CA TYR A 21 -0.62 -1.46 -0.59
C TYR A 21 -0.54 -1.27 0.93
N LEU A 22 -0.78 -2.35 1.68
CA LEU A 22 -0.60 -2.39 3.12
C LEU A 22 0.82 -2.89 3.43
N ASN A 23 1.57 -2.11 4.21
CA ASN A 23 2.89 -2.50 4.71
C ASN A 23 2.89 -2.53 6.24
N GLY A 24 3.84 -3.27 6.80
CA GLY A 24 4.03 -3.44 8.24
C GLY A 24 3.87 -4.89 8.69
N GLU A 25 4.40 -5.18 9.87
CA GLU A 25 4.44 -6.55 10.41
C GLU A 25 3.03 -7.06 10.77
N LEU A 26 2.16 -6.17 11.25
CA LEU A 26 0.78 -6.50 11.63
C LEU A 26 0.03 -7.23 10.51
N PHE A 27 0.08 -6.70 9.29
CA PHE A 27 -0.65 -7.25 8.15
C PHE A 27 -0.02 -8.53 7.61
N ARG A 28 1.30 -8.74 7.83
CA ARG A 28 1.96 -10.02 7.49
C ARG A 28 1.62 -11.11 8.50
N SER A 29 1.59 -10.77 9.78
CA SER A 29 1.25 -11.71 10.86
C SER A 29 -0.24 -12.07 10.88
N LEU A 30 -1.09 -11.21 10.31
CA LEU A 30 -2.54 -11.40 10.26
C LEU A 30 -3.06 -11.18 8.82
N PRO A 31 -2.78 -12.10 7.87
CA PRO A 31 -3.16 -11.94 6.47
C PRO A 31 -4.68 -11.81 6.28
N ASP A 32 -5.48 -12.42 7.16
CA ASP A 32 -6.95 -12.30 7.17
C ASP A 32 -7.43 -10.86 7.36
N CYS A 33 -6.60 -9.97 7.92
CA CYS A 33 -6.88 -8.53 7.96
C CYS A 33 -7.08 -7.95 6.57
N VAL A 34 -6.23 -8.34 5.62
CA VAL A 34 -6.27 -7.81 4.25
C VAL A 34 -7.55 -8.23 3.57
N THR A 35 -7.93 -9.50 3.73
CA THR A 35 -9.21 -10.04 3.24
C THR A 35 -10.39 -9.30 3.85
N ALA A 36 -10.42 -9.11 5.17
CA ALA A 36 -11.50 -8.40 5.85
C ALA A 36 -11.63 -6.93 5.42
N ILE A 37 -10.49 -6.25 5.17
CA ILE A 37 -10.47 -4.89 4.63
C ILE A 37 -11.03 -4.90 3.20
N GLN A 38 -10.56 -5.80 2.33
CA GLN A 38 -11.04 -5.92 0.95
C GLN A 38 -12.55 -6.17 0.89
N THR A 39 -13.07 -7.09 1.71
CA THR A 39 -14.50 -7.40 1.76
C THR A 39 -15.32 -6.18 2.19
N GLU A 40 -14.88 -5.46 3.22
CA GLU A 40 -15.64 -4.30 3.71
C GLU A 40 -15.57 -3.10 2.76
N LEU A 41 -14.45 -2.91 2.06
CA LEU A 41 -14.35 -1.93 0.97
C LEU A 41 -15.34 -2.26 -0.12
N ASN A 42 -15.32 -3.49 -0.65
CA ASN A 42 -16.23 -3.92 -1.71
C ASN A 42 -17.71 -3.81 -1.33
N ARG A 43 -18.03 -3.93 -0.04
CA ARG A 43 -19.41 -3.78 0.47
C ARG A 43 -19.86 -2.32 0.51
N LYS A 44 -18.93 -1.38 0.76
CA LYS A 44 -19.22 0.04 0.95
C LYS A 44 -18.97 0.89 -0.29
N SER A 45 -18.05 0.50 -1.15
CA SER A 45 -17.70 1.22 -2.39
C SER A 45 -18.42 0.61 -3.58
N GLY A 46 -18.91 1.47 -4.48
CA GLY A 46 -19.43 1.04 -5.79
C GLY A 46 -18.33 0.66 -6.79
N GLN A 47 -17.06 0.79 -6.39
CA GLN A 47 -15.88 0.55 -7.21
C GLN A 47 -14.94 -0.39 -6.48
N TYR A 48 -14.41 -1.38 -7.20
CA TYR A 48 -13.43 -2.32 -6.68
C TYR A 48 -12.05 -1.65 -6.66
N VAL A 49 -11.50 -1.45 -5.46
CA VAL A 49 -10.13 -1.00 -5.25
C VAL A 49 -9.32 -2.16 -4.65
N PRO A 50 -8.32 -2.70 -5.37
CA PRO A 50 -7.53 -3.81 -4.88
C PRO A 50 -6.67 -3.40 -3.68
N VAL A 51 -6.71 -4.22 -2.63
CA VAL A 51 -5.87 -4.12 -1.45
C VAL A 51 -4.90 -5.30 -1.44
N SER A 52 -3.60 -5.03 -1.28
CA SER A 52 -2.57 -6.06 -1.28
C SER A 52 -1.50 -5.79 -0.23
N LEU A 53 -0.83 -6.84 0.24
CA LEU A 53 0.39 -6.67 1.03
C LEU A 53 1.51 -6.15 0.13
N SER A 54 2.32 -5.23 0.65
CA SER A 54 3.54 -4.79 -0.02
C SER A 54 4.57 -5.92 -0.07
N THR A 55 5.09 -6.21 -1.27
CA THR A 55 6.17 -7.19 -1.50
C THR A 55 7.52 -6.71 -0.96
N LEU A 56 7.71 -5.39 -0.84
CA LEU A 56 8.95 -4.80 -0.28
C LEU A 56 9.09 -5.03 1.24
N GLY A 57 7.97 -5.35 1.91
CA GLY A 57 7.93 -5.64 3.33
C GLY A 57 8.66 -4.60 4.19
N LYS A 58 9.48 -5.08 5.13
CA LYS A 58 10.19 -4.24 6.12
C LYS A 58 11.20 -3.30 5.47
N ASN A 59 11.63 -3.63 4.25
CA ASN A 59 12.58 -2.83 3.50
C ASN A 59 11.93 -1.68 2.73
N GLY A 60 10.59 -1.60 2.66
CA GLY A 60 9.90 -0.58 1.86
C GLY A 60 10.33 0.86 2.18
N ALA A 61 10.45 1.20 3.47
CA ALA A 61 10.91 2.53 3.88
C ALA A 61 12.40 2.77 3.54
N LEU A 62 13.25 1.75 3.74
CA LEU A 62 14.68 1.81 3.42
C LEU A 62 14.90 2.02 1.92
N LEU A 63 14.24 1.21 1.08
CA LEU A 63 14.31 1.29 -0.37
C LEU A 63 13.75 2.60 -0.90
N GLY A 64 12.66 3.11 -0.29
CA GLY A 64 12.14 4.44 -0.62
C GLY A 64 13.13 5.56 -0.32
N GLY A 65 13.87 5.47 0.79
CA GLY A 65 14.95 6.41 1.11
C GLY A 65 16.10 6.36 0.12
N ILE A 66 16.51 5.15 -0.30
CA ILE A 66 17.52 4.96 -1.34
C ILE A 66 17.05 5.56 -2.67
N ALA A 67 15.82 5.25 -3.10
CA ALA A 67 15.24 5.80 -4.32
C ALA A 67 15.24 7.32 -4.31
N LEU A 68 14.84 7.94 -3.18
CA LEU A 68 14.86 9.39 -3.01
C LEU A 68 16.27 9.98 -3.07
N ALA A 69 17.27 9.33 -2.46
CA ALA A 69 18.66 9.78 -2.53
C ALA A 69 19.22 9.71 -3.97
N LEU A 70 18.94 8.62 -4.69
CA LEU A 70 19.36 8.45 -6.08
C LEU A 70 18.64 9.46 -7.00
N GLN A 71 17.35 9.72 -6.77
CA GLN A 71 16.58 10.71 -7.52
C GLN A 71 17.24 12.10 -7.45
N HIS A 72 17.69 12.50 -6.26
CA HIS A 72 18.40 13.77 -6.07
C HIS A 72 19.80 13.75 -6.66
N PHE A 73 20.54 12.66 -6.48
CA PHE A 73 21.92 12.53 -6.98
C PHE A 73 21.99 12.61 -8.51
N PHE A 74 21.10 11.89 -9.20
CA PHE A 74 21.06 11.86 -10.66
C PHE A 74 20.24 13.00 -11.30
N GLN A 75 19.52 13.79 -10.48
CA GLN A 75 18.60 14.83 -10.95
C GLN A 75 17.54 14.33 -11.94
N VAL A 76 17.17 13.06 -11.85
CA VAL A 76 16.11 12.45 -12.66
C VAL A 76 14.83 12.44 -11.83
N PRO A 77 13.85 13.32 -12.10
CA PRO A 77 12.57 13.29 -11.39
C PRO A 77 11.86 11.96 -11.66
N GLN A 78 11.18 11.41 -10.64
CA GLN A 78 10.43 10.15 -10.74
C GLN A 78 11.28 8.95 -11.17
N LEU A 79 12.52 8.87 -10.68
CA LEU A 79 13.38 7.69 -10.87
C LEU A 79 12.65 6.41 -10.42
N GLN A 80 12.50 5.45 -11.33
CA GLN A 80 11.89 4.15 -11.04
C GLN A 80 12.98 3.10 -10.87
N LEU A 81 12.99 2.44 -9.72
CA LEU A 81 13.87 1.31 -9.45
C LEU A 81 13.10 0.01 -9.67
N HIS A 82 13.56 -0.79 -10.63
CA HIS A 82 13.11 -2.16 -10.79
C HIS A 82 14.11 -3.08 -10.11
N PHE A 83 13.61 -3.92 -9.22
CA PHE A 83 14.36 -4.99 -8.60
C PHE A 83 13.94 -6.28 -9.31
N ASP A 84 14.89 -6.98 -9.90
CA ASP A 84 14.67 -8.34 -10.39
C ASP A 84 14.53 -9.28 -9.18
N ASP A 85 13.65 -10.28 -9.29
CA ASP A 85 13.39 -11.29 -8.25
C ASP A 85 14.62 -12.20 -7.98
#